data_AF-A0A6N8B0C9-F1
#
_entry.id   AF-A0A6N8B0C9-F1
#
_cell.length_a   1.000
_cell.length_b   1.000
_cell.length_c   1.000
_cell.angle_alpha   90.00
_cell.angle_beta   90.00
_cell.angle_gamma   90.00
#
_symmetry.space_group_name_H-M   'P 1'
#
loop_
_entity.id
_entity.type
_entity.pdbx_description
1 polymer ?
#
loop_
_entity_poly.entity_id
_entity_poly.type
_entity_poly.pdbx_seq_one_letter_code
_entity_poly.pdbx_strand_id
1 'polypeptide(L)'
;MNKGSLNSYKLMIADTFETTSQAIGIHVMLLVVERALWDTKHKYEEAHLIEFSEEGISLDGLDTLDPEKAQDIAHHFVMSIISTLGRLVGKQLANQLTEQLKIKES
;
A
#
# COMPACT_ATOMS: atom_id res chain seq x y z
N MET A 1 -11.83 -6.36 -19.12
CA MET A 1 -11.84 -5.07 -18.40
C MET A 1 -11.77 -5.35 -16.91
N ASN A 2 -10.57 -5.35 -16.31
CA ASN A 2 -10.37 -5.69 -14.89
C ASN A 2 -10.19 -4.43 -14.02
N LYS A 3 -11.16 -3.49 -14.07
CA LYS A 3 -11.16 -2.30 -13.20
C LYS A 3 -11.34 -2.63 -11.71
N GLY A 4 -11.70 -3.88 -11.37
CA GLY A 4 -11.88 -4.32 -10.00
C GLY A 4 -10.57 -4.38 -9.20
N SER A 5 -9.43 -4.66 -9.84
CA SER A 5 -8.19 -4.91 -9.11
C SER A 5 -7.55 -3.66 -8.49
N LEU A 6 -7.43 -2.56 -9.24
CA LEU A 6 -6.82 -1.33 -8.70
C LEU A 6 -7.67 -0.71 -7.60
N ASN A 7 -9.00 -0.74 -7.76
CA ASN A 7 -9.91 -0.24 -6.74
C ASN A 7 -9.79 -1.03 -5.43
N SER A 8 -9.56 -2.35 -5.50
CA SER A 8 -9.26 -3.16 -4.31
C SER A 8 -7.99 -2.69 -3.60
N TYR A 9 -6.93 -2.33 -4.34
CA TYR A 9 -5.72 -1.77 -3.73
C TYR A 9 -5.95 -0.40 -3.10
N LYS A 10 -6.74 0.48 -3.74
CA LYS A 10 -7.12 1.78 -3.16
C LYS A 10 -7.83 1.62 -1.82
N LEU A 11 -8.79 0.70 -1.73
CA LEU A 11 -9.51 0.41 -0.49
C LEU A 11 -8.58 -0.23 0.56
N MET A 12 -7.76 -1.19 0.15
CA MET A 12 -6.83 -1.88 1.04
C MET A 12 -5.79 -0.92 1.63
N ILE A 13 -5.24 -0.02 0.83
CA ILE A 13 -4.20 0.90 1.29
C ILE A 13 -4.77 1.99 2.21
N ALA A 14 -5.99 2.48 1.94
CA ALA A 14 -6.68 3.41 2.83
C ALA A 14 -6.91 2.78 4.22
N ASP A 15 -7.46 1.58 4.26
CA ASP A 15 -7.71 0.81 5.49
C ASP A 15 -6.42 0.51 6.25
N THR A 16 -5.37 0.07 5.54
CA THR A 16 -4.05 -0.19 6.13
C THR A 16 -3.42 1.07 6.70
N PHE A 17 -3.50 2.20 6.00
CA PHE A 17 -2.94 3.47 6.44
C PHE A 17 -3.63 3.98 7.70
N GLU A 18 -4.97 3.99 7.71
CA GLU A 18 -5.74 4.43 8.87
C GLU A 18 -5.46 3.56 10.10
N THR A 19 -5.63 2.25 9.97
CA THR A 19 -5.46 1.31 11.11
C THR A 19 -4.02 1.27 11.62
N THR A 20 -3.04 1.26 10.71
CA THR A 20 -1.64 1.15 11.11
C THR A 20 -1.12 2.46 11.69
N SER A 21 -1.51 3.62 11.13
CA SER A 21 -1.09 4.91 11.67
C SER A 21 -1.59 5.14 13.10
N GLN A 22 -2.77 4.65 13.44
CA GLN A 22 -3.28 4.64 14.82
C GLN A 22 -2.43 3.76 15.75
N ALA A 23 -1.90 2.65 15.25
CA ALA A 23 -1.12 1.69 16.04
C ALA A 23 0.35 2.10 16.25
N ILE A 24 1.02 2.59 15.20
CA ILE A 24 2.47 2.88 15.21
C ILE A 24 2.80 4.38 15.21
N GLY A 25 1.78 5.24 15.11
CA GLY A 25 1.94 6.69 14.98
C GLY A 25 2.10 7.13 13.53
N ILE A 26 1.50 8.29 13.19
CA ILE A 26 1.44 8.80 11.81
C ILE A 26 2.82 9.02 11.20
N HIS A 27 3.79 9.57 11.94
CA HIS A 27 5.13 9.82 11.40
C HIS A 27 5.89 8.53 11.07
N VAL A 28 5.71 7.47 11.86
CA VAL A 28 6.30 6.16 11.56
C VAL A 28 5.64 5.57 10.32
N MET A 29 4.32 5.71 10.19
CA MET A 29 3.61 5.29 8.98
C MET A 29 4.10 6.05 7.74
N LEU A 30 4.31 7.37 7.82
CA LEU A 30 4.86 8.15 6.70
C LEU A 30 6.24 7.64 6.26
N LEU A 31 7.13 7.28 7.19
CA LEU A 31 8.44 6.70 6.87
C LEU A 31 8.31 5.34 6.18
N VAL A 32 7.35 4.51 6.59
CA VAL A 32 7.04 3.23 5.94
C VAL A 32 6.59 3.45 4.49
N VAL A 33 5.70 4.41 4.30
CA VAL A 33 5.15 4.77 2.98
C VAL A 33 6.23 5.35 2.07
N GLU A 34 7.04 6.26 2.60
CA GLU A 34 8.17 6.84 1.88
C GLU A 34 9.15 5.75 1.44
N ARG A 35 9.48 4.82 2.34
CA ARG A 35 10.34 3.68 2.01
C ARG A 35 9.74 2.81 0.91
N ALA A 36 8.46 2.48 1.02
CA ALA A 36 7.76 1.66 0.03
C ALA A 36 7.69 2.35 -1.34
N LEU A 37 7.45 3.65 -1.36
CA LEU A 37 7.43 4.45 -2.59
C LEU A 37 8.82 4.49 -3.23
N TRP A 38 9.87 4.65 -2.42
CA TRP A 38 11.26 4.60 -2.88
C TRP A 38 11.60 3.25 -3.52
N ASP A 39 11.23 2.14 -2.87
CA ASP A 39 11.44 0.79 -3.41
C ASP A 39 10.63 0.59 -4.72
N THR A 40 9.41 1.12 -4.79
CA THR A 40 8.57 1.00 -5.99
C THR A 40 9.13 1.80 -7.17
N LYS A 41 9.65 3.02 -6.91
CA LYS A 41 10.29 3.87 -7.92
C LYS A 41 11.54 3.24 -8.55
N HIS A 42 12.20 2.30 -7.87
CA HIS A 42 13.33 1.56 -8.46
C HIS A 42 12.90 0.61 -9.57
N LYS A 43 11.64 0.16 -9.55
CA LYS A 43 11.11 -0.80 -10.52
C LYS A 43 10.17 -0.16 -11.54
N TYR A 44 9.44 0.87 -11.13
CA TYR A 44 8.43 1.54 -11.96
C TYR A 44 8.60 3.06 -11.86
N GLU A 45 8.99 3.69 -12.97
CA GLU A 45 9.11 5.15 -13.03
C GLU A 45 7.78 5.84 -12.74
N GLU A 46 6.67 5.25 -13.20
CA GLU A 46 5.31 5.77 -13.01
C GLU A 46 4.82 5.74 -11.55
N ALA A 47 5.59 5.15 -10.63
CA ALA A 47 5.30 5.25 -9.20
C ALA A 47 5.34 6.71 -8.70
N HIS A 48 5.88 7.67 -9.46
CA HIS A 48 5.75 9.10 -9.15
C HIS A 48 4.29 9.60 -9.13
N LEU A 49 3.34 8.84 -9.70
CA LEU A 49 1.91 9.15 -9.69
C LEU A 49 1.21 8.77 -8.38
N ILE A 50 1.92 8.13 -7.44
CA ILE A 50 1.43 7.82 -6.10
C ILE A 50 1.70 9.02 -5.20
N GLU A 51 0.65 9.48 -4.53
CA GLU A 51 0.70 10.63 -3.63
C GLU A 51 0.40 10.19 -2.20
N PHE A 52 1.01 10.83 -1.22
CA PHE A 52 0.71 10.59 0.19
C PHE A 52 0.94 11.83 1.04
N SER A 53 0.23 11.91 2.15
CA SER A 53 0.34 12.95 3.17
C SER A 53 -0.06 12.38 4.53
N GLU A 54 -0.14 13.23 5.56
CA GLU A 54 -0.70 12.84 6.86
C GLU A 54 -2.19 12.42 6.78
N GLU A 55 -2.88 12.79 5.70
CA GLU A 55 -4.30 12.48 5.49
C GLU A 55 -4.53 11.12 4.82
N GLY A 56 -3.50 10.53 4.19
CA GLY A 56 -3.64 9.24 3.52
C GLY A 56 -2.71 9.03 2.34
N ILE A 57 -3.00 7.99 1.56
CA ILE A 57 -2.33 7.64 0.32
C ILE A 57 -3.36 7.63 -0.80
N SER A 58 -3.04 8.26 -1.93
CA SER A 58 -3.82 8.17 -3.16
C SER A 58 -3.06 7.40 -4.25
N LEU A 59 -3.80 6.52 -4.93
CA LEU A 59 -3.35 5.83 -6.14
C LEU A 59 -4.10 6.32 -7.39
N ASP A 60 -4.83 7.43 -7.29
CA ASP A 60 -5.70 7.92 -8.38
C ASP A 60 -4.90 8.30 -9.63
N GLY A 61 -3.66 8.77 -9.46
CA GLY A 61 -2.75 9.02 -10.58
C GLY A 61 -2.48 7.77 -11.43
N LEU A 62 -2.58 6.56 -10.87
CA LEU A 62 -2.39 5.31 -11.63
C LEU A 62 -3.56 5.00 -12.58
N ASP A 63 -4.73 5.64 -12.43
CA ASP A 63 -5.88 5.42 -13.32
C ASP A 63 -5.61 5.89 -14.76
N THR A 64 -4.58 6.71 -14.97
CA THR A 64 -4.18 7.20 -16.30
C THR A 64 -3.33 6.18 -17.08
N LEU A 65 -2.88 5.11 -16.42
CA LEU A 65 -2.03 4.09 -17.01
C LEU A 65 -2.84 2.95 -17.64
N ASP A 66 -2.14 2.08 -18.36
CA ASP A 66 -2.69 0.78 -18.71
C ASP A 66 -3.11 0.01 -17.44
N PRO A 67 -4.30 -0.62 -17.38
CA PRO A 67 -4.81 -1.26 -16.18
C PRO A 67 -3.91 -2.35 -15.59
N GLU A 68 -3.23 -3.15 -16.42
CA GLU A 68 -2.34 -4.22 -15.93
C GLU A 68 -1.10 -3.60 -15.28
N LYS A 69 -0.54 -2.57 -15.92
CA LYS A 69 0.59 -1.82 -15.37
C LYS A 69 0.23 -1.09 -14.06
N ALA A 70 -0.92 -0.43 -14.02
CA ALA A 70 -1.43 0.23 -12.82
C ALA A 70 -1.58 -0.76 -11.65
N GLN A 71 -2.12 -1.95 -11.96
CA GLN A 71 -2.27 -3.03 -11.01
C GLN A 71 -0.91 -3.54 -10.49
N ASP A 72 0.07 -3.74 -11.36
CA ASP A 72 1.41 -4.21 -10.96
C ASP A 72 2.13 -3.20 -10.05
N ILE A 73 2.03 -1.91 -10.37
CA ILE A 73 2.59 -0.82 -9.56
C ILE A 73 1.92 -0.79 -8.19
N ALA A 74 0.58 -0.78 -8.16
CA ALA A 74 -0.19 -0.76 -6.91
C ALA A 74 0.11 -1.99 -6.03
N HIS A 75 0.14 -3.18 -6.64
CA HIS A 75 0.50 -4.41 -5.95
C HIS A 75 1.89 -4.32 -5.32
N HIS A 76 2.90 -3.92 -6.10
CA HIS A 76 4.27 -3.84 -5.62
C HIS A 76 4.42 -2.83 -4.47
N PHE A 77 3.78 -1.67 -4.60
CA PHE A 77 3.79 -0.63 -3.58
C PHE A 77 3.15 -1.11 -2.26
N VAL A 78 1.96 -1.69 -2.32
CA VAL A 78 1.25 -2.22 -1.14
C VAL A 78 2.06 -3.35 -0.48
N MET A 79 2.62 -4.28 -1.26
CA MET A 79 3.44 -5.35 -0.72
C MET A 79 4.72 -4.82 -0.05
N SER A 80 5.30 -3.74 -0.56
CA SER A 80 6.47 -3.10 0.05
C SER A 80 6.13 -2.47 1.41
N ILE A 81 4.95 -1.85 1.53
CA ILE A 81 4.43 -1.35 2.82
C ILE A 81 4.28 -2.51 3.80
N ILE A 82 3.58 -3.58 3.41
CA ILE A 82 3.34 -4.75 4.27
C ILE A 82 4.67 -5.39 4.69
N SER A 83 5.63 -5.54 3.78
CA SER A 83 6.95 -6.10 4.08
C SER A 83 7.71 -5.25 5.09
N THR A 84 7.63 -3.92 4.97
CA THR A 84 8.30 -2.97 5.86
C THR A 84 7.65 -2.97 7.24
N LEU A 85 6.31 -2.93 7.29
CA LEU A 85 5.56 -3.10 8.54
C LEU A 85 5.89 -4.42 9.21
N GLY A 86 5.86 -5.54 8.47
CA GLY A 86 6.15 -6.85 9.05
C GLY A 86 7.55 -6.97 9.66
N ARG A 87 8.51 -6.17 9.20
CA ARG A 87 9.84 -6.05 9.83
C ARG A 87 9.84 -5.15 11.06
N LEU A 88 9.08 -4.06 11.05
CA LEU A 88 8.99 -3.09 12.15
C LEU A 88 8.25 -3.63 13.38
N VAL A 89 7.10 -4.28 13.17
CA VAL A 89 6.22 -4.76 14.26
C VAL A 89 6.44 -6.23 14.62
N GLY A 90 7.36 -6.91 13.92
CA GLY A 90 7.69 -8.32 14.14
C GLY A 90 6.66 -9.30 13.54
N LYS A 91 7.03 -10.59 13.47
CA LYS A 91 6.27 -11.66 12.80
C LYS A 91 4.81 -11.79 13.28
N GLN A 92 4.53 -11.52 14.55
CA GLN A 92 3.24 -11.80 15.15
C GLN A 92 2.16 -10.80 14.71
N LEU A 93 2.48 -9.50 14.67
CA LEU A 93 1.57 -8.47 14.15
C LEU A 93 1.45 -8.55 12.61
N ALA A 94 2.56 -8.88 11.93
CA ALA A 94 2.58 -9.11 10.48
C ALA A 94 1.62 -10.26 10.06
N ASN A 95 1.61 -11.33 10.84
CA ASN A 95 0.70 -12.47 10.62
C ASN A 95 -0.75 -12.08 10.89
N GLN A 96 -1.03 -11.28 11.93
CA GLN A 96 -2.39 -10.79 12.21
C GLN A 96 -2.92 -9.89 11.08
N LEU A 97 -2.10 -8.98 10.55
CA LEU A 97 -2.45 -8.17 9.37
C LEU A 97 -2.70 -9.06 8.16
N THR A 98 -1.86 -10.06 7.91
CA THR A 98 -2.03 -11.01 6.80
C THR A 98 -3.31 -11.85 6.94
N GLU A 99 -3.69 -12.26 8.15
CA GLU A 99 -4.93 -13.00 8.42
C GLU A 99 -6.17 -12.11 8.25
N GLN A 100 -6.13 -10.86 8.73
CA GLN A 100 -7.22 -9.90 8.52
C GLN A 100 -7.46 -9.62 7.03
N LEU A 101 -6.40 -9.63 6.22
CA LEU A 101 -6.49 -9.49 4.77
C LEU A 101 -7.16 -10.69 4.08
N LYS A 102 -7.05 -11.91 4.64
CA LYS A 102 -7.68 -13.12 4.09
C LYS A 102 -9.18 -13.23 4.42
N ILE A 103 -9.63 -12.66 5.54
CA ILE A 103 -11.04 -12.75 5.97
C ILE A 103 -11.96 -11.89 5.09
N LYS A 104 -11.44 -10.88 4.37
CA LYS A 104 -12.22 -10.06 3.43
C LYS A 104 -12.49 -10.72 2.06
N GLU A 105 -12.01 -11.95 1.81
CA GLU A 105 -12.27 -12.72 0.57
C GLU A 105 -13.34 -13.81 0.72
N SER A 106 -14.06 -13.87 1.85
CA SER A 106 -15.19 -14.79 2.11
C SER A 106 -16.51 -14.06 2.30
#